data_AF-A0A0C9SEU8-F1
#
_entry.id   AF-A0A0C9SEU8-F1
#
_cell.length_a   1.000
_cell.length_b   1.000
_cell.length_c   1.000
_cell.angle_alpha   90.00
_cell.angle_beta   90.00
_cell.angle_gamma   90.00
#
_symmetry.space_group_name_H-M   'P 1'
#
loop_
_entity.id
_entity.type
_entity.pdbx_description
1 polymer ?
#
loop_
_entity_poly.entity_id
_entity_poly.type
_entity_poly.pdbx_seq_one_letter_code
_entity_poly.pdbx_strand_id
1 'polypeptide(L)'
;ASIPSTMKITFVFLAFFLLGICCTADAWCKTTTGEWIKSGAVVLREDPCQKEYCYKGEEEVYLRIMRCRSQGRPECVLSRPRDYKLYPYCCSDTEVPICTPEQAERMRNATAEQERQQRE
;
A
#
# COMPACT_ATOMS: atom_id res chain seq x y z
N ALA A 1 34.19 1.91 -45.29
CA ALA A 1 34.51 1.09 -44.11
C ALA A 1 33.33 0.17 -43.81
N SER A 2 33.42 -1.09 -44.23
CA SER A 2 32.42 -2.12 -43.99
C SER A 2 32.59 -2.67 -42.58
N ILE A 3 31.67 -2.34 -41.68
CA ILE A 3 31.65 -2.83 -40.31
C ILE A 3 31.55 -4.37 -40.35
N PRO A 4 32.51 -5.12 -39.77
CA PRO A 4 32.52 -6.58 -39.83
C PRO A 4 31.28 -7.16 -39.16
N SER A 5 30.67 -8.15 -39.83
CA SER A 5 29.34 -8.73 -39.54
C SER A 5 29.15 -9.19 -38.07
N THR A 6 30.23 -9.54 -37.39
CA THR A 6 30.26 -10.02 -36.00
C THR A 6 29.82 -8.96 -34.97
N MET A 7 30.03 -7.67 -35.26
CA MET A 7 29.71 -6.57 -34.35
C MET A 7 28.21 -6.19 -34.39
N LYS A 8 27.53 -6.50 -35.50
CA LYS A 8 26.10 -6.23 -35.66
C LYS A 8 25.22 -7.19 -34.86
N ILE A 9 25.64 -8.46 -34.75
CA ILE A 9 24.89 -9.48 -34.00
C ILE A 9 24.93 -9.18 -32.50
N THR A 10 26.07 -8.75 -31.97
CA THR A 10 26.22 -8.34 -30.57
C THR A 10 25.37 -7.11 -30.21
N PHE A 11 25.26 -6.14 -31.12
CA PHE A 11 24.38 -4.97 -30.94
C PHE A 11 22.89 -5.34 -30.85
N VAL A 12 22.45 -6.31 -31.65
CA VAL A 12 21.06 -6.80 -31.60
C VAL A 12 20.79 -7.51 -30.27
N PHE A 13 21.69 -8.36 -29.80
CA PHE A 13 21.55 -9.00 -28.48
C PHE A 13 21.58 -8.00 -27.32
N LEU A 14 22.43 -6.96 -27.40
CA LEU A 14 22.50 -5.91 -26.37
C LEU A 14 21.21 -5.06 -26.32
N ALA A 15 20.62 -4.74 -27.48
CA ALA A 15 19.36 -4.02 -27.56
C ALA A 15 18.20 -4.83 -26.95
N PHE A 16 18.14 -6.15 -27.19
CA PHE A 16 17.18 -7.02 -26.53
C PHE A 16 17.41 -7.14 -25.01
N PHE A 17 18.66 -7.20 -24.56
CA PHE A 17 19.00 -7.26 -23.13
C PHE A 17 18.69 -5.94 -22.39
N LEU A 18 18.90 -4.79 -23.03
CA LEU A 18 18.61 -3.47 -22.47
C LEU A 18 17.10 -3.12 -22.52
N LEU A 19 16.35 -3.63 -23.51
CA LEU A 19 14.90 -3.50 -23.57
C LEU A 19 14.17 -4.44 -22.60
N GLY A 20 14.76 -5.59 -22.26
CA GLY A 20 14.18 -6.54 -21.31
C GLY A 20 14.21 -6.08 -19.84
N ILE A 21 15.06 -5.11 -19.49
CA ILE A 21 15.20 -4.59 -18.12
C ILE A 21 14.19 -3.44 -17.83
N CYS A 22 13.53 -2.89 -18.85
CA CYS A 22 12.77 -1.64 -18.70
C CYS A 22 11.29 -1.81 -18.32
N CYS A 23 10.87 -3.01 -17.92
CA CYS A 23 9.51 -3.24 -17.42
C CYS A 23 9.58 -4.05 -16.12
N THR A 24 9.98 -3.41 -15.01
CA THR A 24 9.41 -3.81 -13.72
C THR A 24 7.92 -3.57 -13.85
N ALA A 25 7.17 -4.60 -14.25
CA ALA A 25 5.73 -4.50 -14.42
C ALA A 25 5.15 -3.98 -13.10
N ASP A 26 4.73 -2.71 -13.11
CA ASP A 26 4.07 -2.12 -11.95
C ASP A 26 2.87 -3.01 -11.66
N ALA A 27 2.82 -3.55 -10.46
CA ALA A 27 1.71 -4.36 -9.97
C ALA A 27 0.57 -3.41 -9.58
N TRP A 28 -0.62 -3.60 -10.14
CA TRP A 28 -1.78 -2.75 -9.88
C TRP A 28 -2.96 -3.57 -9.37
N CYS A 29 -3.74 -2.97 -8.47
CA CYS A 29 -5.04 -3.50 -8.04
C CYS A 29 -6.16 -2.56 -8.49
N LYS A 30 -7.30 -3.14 -8.88
CA LYS A 30 -8.55 -2.40 -9.07
C LYS A 30 -9.29 -2.32 -7.73
N THR A 31 -9.55 -1.11 -7.27
CA THR A 31 -10.30 -0.81 -6.03
C THR A 31 -11.78 -1.18 -6.17
N THR A 32 -12.52 -1.14 -5.06
CA THR A 32 -13.97 -1.42 -5.08
C THR A 32 -14.80 -0.40 -5.86
N THR A 33 -14.31 0.83 -6.03
CA THR A 33 -14.93 1.87 -6.86
C THR A 33 -14.46 1.82 -8.32
N GLY A 34 -13.51 0.95 -8.64
CA GLY A 34 -12.99 0.74 -9.99
C GLY A 34 -11.74 1.54 -10.35
N GLU A 35 -11.21 2.37 -9.45
CA GLU A 35 -9.93 3.07 -9.60
C GLU A 35 -8.76 2.08 -9.54
N TRP A 36 -7.71 2.30 -10.32
CA TRP A 36 -6.49 1.48 -10.28
C TRP A 36 -5.45 2.12 -9.36
N ILE A 37 -4.90 1.33 -8.44
CA ILE A 37 -3.87 1.77 -7.49
C ILE A 37 -2.64 0.87 -7.57
N LYS A 38 -1.46 1.45 -7.35
CA LYS A 38 -0.20 0.70 -7.33
C LYS A 38 -0.12 -0.24 -6.12
N SER A 39 0.64 -1.32 -6.25
CA SER A 39 1.06 -2.14 -5.12
C SER A 39 1.67 -1.28 -4.01
N GLY A 40 1.31 -1.57 -2.76
CA GLY A 40 1.71 -0.81 -1.58
C GLY A 40 0.84 0.42 -1.31
N ALA A 41 -0.03 0.83 -2.25
CA ALA A 41 -0.93 1.95 -2.01
C ALA A 41 -2.04 1.58 -1.03
N VAL A 42 -2.41 2.56 -0.19
CA VAL A 42 -3.52 2.51 0.75
C VAL A 42 -4.58 3.52 0.32
N VAL A 43 -5.84 3.10 0.27
CA VAL A 43 -6.99 3.99 0.10
C VAL A 43 -7.90 3.84 1.30
N LEU A 44 -8.24 4.97 1.93
CA LEU A 44 -9.18 5.02 3.04
C LEU A 44 -10.50 5.60 2.52
N ARG A 45 -11.62 4.99 2.88
CA ARG A 45 -12.96 5.41 2.45
C ARG A 45 -13.87 5.66 3.64
N GLU A 46 -14.83 6.57 3.46
CA GLU A 46 -15.90 6.87 4.42
C GLU A 46 -17.14 6.00 4.19
N ASP A 47 -17.56 5.84 2.93
CA ASP A 47 -18.74 5.06 2.55
C ASP A 47 -18.47 4.15 1.33
N PRO A 48 -18.50 2.81 1.48
CA PRO A 48 -18.55 2.09 2.76
C PRO A 48 -17.27 2.36 3.59
N CYS A 49 -17.38 2.37 4.92
CA CYS A 49 -16.25 2.64 5.81
C CYS A 49 -15.23 1.49 5.78
N GLN A 50 -14.17 1.66 4.98
CA GLN A 50 -13.17 0.62 4.77
C GLN A 50 -11.81 1.16 4.37
N LYS A 51 -10.77 0.35 4.60
CA LYS A 51 -9.43 0.53 4.05
C LYS A 51 -9.20 -0.50 2.95
N GLU A 52 -8.66 -0.05 1.84
CA GLU A 52 -8.22 -0.88 0.72
C GLU A 52 -6.71 -0.78 0.60
N TYR A 53 -6.05 -1.93 0.51
CA TYR A 53 -4.60 -2.01 0.36
C TYR A 53 -4.26 -2.96 -0.79
N CYS A 54 -3.47 -2.48 -1.76
CA CYS A 54 -2.98 -3.32 -2.83
C CYS A 54 -1.75 -4.10 -2.35
N TYR A 55 -1.93 -5.39 -2.07
CA TYR A 55 -0.87 -6.27 -1.60
C TYR A 55 -0.19 -6.94 -2.80
N LYS A 56 1.14 -6.92 -2.83
CA LYS A 56 1.95 -7.73 -3.76
C LYS A 56 2.56 -8.88 -2.98
N GLY A 57 2.02 -10.07 -3.21
CA GLY A 57 2.63 -11.32 -2.76
C GLY A 57 3.76 -11.75 -3.68
N GLU A 58 4.24 -12.97 -3.45
CA GLU A 58 5.32 -13.56 -4.25
C GLU A 58 4.85 -13.90 -5.67
N GLU A 59 3.62 -14.41 -5.82
CA GLU A 59 3.06 -14.86 -7.11
C GLU A 59 1.89 -14.02 -7.62
N GLU A 60 1.18 -13.31 -6.73
CA GLU A 60 -0.04 -12.58 -7.09
C GLU A 60 -0.15 -11.20 -6.45
N VAL A 61 -0.93 -10.35 -7.12
CA VAL A 61 -1.27 -8.99 -6.68
C VAL A 61 -2.76 -8.96 -6.42
N TYR A 62 -3.15 -8.65 -5.19
CA TYR A 62 -4.56 -8.68 -4.79
C TYR A 62 -4.93 -7.52 -3.89
N LEU A 63 -6.21 -7.13 -3.97
CA LEU A 63 -6.77 -6.08 -3.14
C LEU A 63 -7.21 -6.65 -1.78
N ARG A 64 -6.59 -6.20 -0.70
CA ARG A 64 -7.05 -6.49 0.66
C ARG A 64 -8.00 -5.39 1.14
N ILE A 65 -9.21 -5.78 1.53
CA ILE A 65 -10.24 -4.88 2.04
C ILE A 65 -10.42 -5.13 3.53
N MET A 66 -10.33 -4.08 4.34
CA MET A 66 -10.49 -4.10 5.78
C MET A 66 -11.66 -3.21 6.18
N ARG A 67 -12.66 -3.81 6.83
CA ARG A 67 -13.89 -3.14 7.29
C ARG A 67 -13.91 -3.02 8.81
N CYS A 68 -14.78 -2.18 9.36
CA CYS A 68 -14.90 -1.92 10.81
C CYS A 68 -15.11 -3.17 11.69
N ARG A 69 -15.62 -4.29 11.16
CA ARG A 69 -15.78 -5.57 11.90
C ARG A 69 -14.86 -6.68 11.43
N SER A 70 -13.91 -6.37 10.54
CA SER A 70 -13.00 -7.38 10.00
C SER A 70 -11.88 -7.73 10.98
N GLN A 71 -11.28 -8.90 10.80
CA GLN A 71 -10.05 -9.29 11.48
C GLN A 71 -8.88 -8.47 10.92
N GLY A 72 -8.06 -7.90 11.81
CA GLY A 72 -6.94 -7.02 11.45
C GLY A 72 -7.27 -5.52 11.45
N ARG A 73 -8.50 -5.13 11.80
CA ARG A 73 -8.82 -3.73 12.13
C ARG A 73 -7.99 -3.25 13.33
N PRO A 74 -7.73 -1.94 13.47
CA PRO A 74 -7.09 -1.44 14.68
C PRO A 74 -7.97 -1.75 15.91
N GLU A 75 -7.33 -2.12 17.02
CA GLU A 75 -8.02 -2.42 18.28
C GLU A 75 -8.77 -1.19 18.80
N CYS A 76 -8.16 -0.01 18.66
CA CYS A 76 -8.72 1.26 19.03
C CYS A 76 -8.16 2.37 18.12
N VAL A 77 -8.77 3.55 18.18
CA VAL A 77 -8.28 4.76 17.49
C VAL A 77 -7.88 5.84 18.48
N LEU A 78 -6.87 6.63 18.10
CA LEU A 78 -6.62 7.90 18.77
C LEU A 78 -7.83 8.82 18.59
N SER A 79 -7.94 9.86 19.42
CA SER A 79 -9.03 10.83 19.32
C SER A 79 -9.19 11.35 17.89
N ARG A 80 -10.42 11.34 17.38
CA ARG A 80 -10.74 11.70 15.99
C ARG A 80 -10.28 13.13 15.70
N PRO A 81 -9.47 13.37 14.65
CA PRO A 81 -9.17 14.72 14.17
C PRO A 81 -10.46 15.43 13.76
N ARG A 82 -10.57 16.74 14.00
CA ARG A 82 -11.77 17.50 13.61
C ARG A 82 -12.04 17.32 12.11
N ASP A 83 -13.28 17.01 11.78
CA ASP A 83 -13.78 16.85 10.40
C ASP A 83 -13.19 15.69 9.59
N TYR A 84 -12.43 14.78 10.21
CA TYR A 84 -11.89 13.60 9.52
C TYR A 84 -12.82 12.39 9.64
N LYS A 85 -13.25 11.86 8.49
CA LYS A 85 -14.28 10.81 8.41
C LYS A 85 -13.85 9.55 7.64
N LEU A 86 -12.60 9.42 7.21
CA LEU A 86 -12.14 8.20 6.53
C LEU A 86 -11.86 7.08 7.53
N TYR A 87 -11.87 5.83 7.07
CA TYR A 87 -11.47 4.67 7.88
C TYR A 87 -10.12 4.92 8.60
N PRO A 88 -9.95 4.52 9.87
CA PRO A 88 -10.92 3.84 10.74
C PRO A 88 -11.91 4.78 11.45
N TYR A 89 -11.84 6.09 11.22
CA TYR A 89 -12.62 7.07 11.97
C TYR A 89 -14.10 7.14 11.58
N CYS A 90 -14.53 6.61 10.44
CA CYS A 90 -15.96 6.40 10.15
C CYS A 90 -16.58 5.19 10.86
N CYS A 91 -15.77 4.35 11.53
CA CYS A 91 -16.31 3.23 12.30
C CYS A 91 -17.05 3.76 13.54
N SER A 92 -18.05 3.00 14.01
CA SER A 92 -18.71 3.31 15.27
C SER A 92 -17.80 3.00 16.47
N ASP A 93 -18.02 3.68 17.59
CA ASP A 93 -17.25 3.46 18.82
C ASP A 93 -17.41 2.02 19.37
N THR A 94 -18.48 1.33 18.99
CA THR A 94 -18.69 -0.10 19.33
C THR A 94 -17.85 -1.05 18.49
N GLU A 95 -17.44 -0.65 17.29
CA GLU A 95 -16.64 -1.47 16.38
C GLU A 95 -15.15 -1.23 16.56
N VAL A 96 -14.80 0.05 16.72
CA VAL A 96 -13.44 0.54 16.94
C VAL A 96 -13.51 1.65 18.00
N PRO A 97 -13.29 1.33 19.29
CA PRO A 97 -13.39 2.31 20.36
C PRO A 97 -12.23 3.32 20.33
N ILE A 98 -12.43 4.44 21.02
CA ILE A 98 -11.34 5.37 21.33
C ILE A 98 -10.39 4.71 22.34
N CYS A 99 -9.09 4.79 22.07
CA CYS A 99 -8.06 4.20 22.93
C CYS A 99 -8.11 4.76 24.35
N THR A 100 -7.83 3.89 25.33
CA THR A 100 -7.50 4.34 26.69
C THR A 100 -6.18 5.14 26.68
N PRO A 101 -5.88 5.95 27.71
CA PRO A 101 -4.62 6.69 27.78
C PRO A 101 -3.38 5.81 27.61
N GLU A 102 -3.38 4.62 28.21
CA GLU A 102 -2.28 3.64 28.11
C GLU A 102 -2.15 3.07 26.69
N GLN A 103 -3.26 2.69 26.05
CA GLN A 103 -3.26 2.26 24.64
C GLN A 103 -2.78 3.37 23.71
N ALA A 104 -3.22 4.61 23.95
CA ALA A 104 -2.85 5.76 23.14
C ALA A 104 -1.35 6.07 23.26
N GLU A 105 -0.76 5.93 24.45
CA GLU A 105 0.67 6.10 24.66
C GLU A 105 1.48 5.01 23.94
N ARG A 106 1.09 3.74 24.07
CA ARG A 106 1.73 2.63 23.35
C ARG A 106 1.68 2.83 21.84
N MET A 107 0.55 3.26 21.30
CA MET A 107 0.42 3.57 19.86
C MET A 107 1.35 4.70 19.43
N ARG A 108 1.39 5.81 20.17
CA ARG A 108 2.28 6.95 19.84
C ARG A 108 3.75 6.53 19.86
N ASN A 109 4.16 5.73 20.84
CA ASN A 109 5.53 5.24 20.94
C ASN A 109 5.88 4.29 19.78
N ALA A 110 4.97 3.38 19.42
CA ALA A 110 5.16 2.48 18.28
C ALA A 110 5.26 3.23 16.95
N THR A 111 4.43 4.26 16.73
CA THR A 111 4.49 5.10 15.52
C THR A 111 5.81 5.87 15.46
N ALA A 112 6.24 6.47 16.58
CA ALA A 112 7.51 7.20 16.64
C ALA A 112 8.72 6.30 16.35
N GLU A 113 8.70 5.05 16.82
CA GLU A 113 9.75 4.08 16.55
C GLU A 113 9.79 3.67 15.07
N GLN A 114 8.63 3.42 14.45
CA GLN A 114 8.54 3.12 13.02
C GLN A 114 9.05 4.29 12.16
N GLU A 115 8.73 5.53 12.52
CA GLU A 115 9.23 6.71 11.81
C GLU A 115 10.75 6.88 11.92
N ARG A 116 11.37 6.46 13.03
CA ARG A 116 12.83 6.46 13.17
C ARG A 116 13.46 5.42 12.28
N GLN A 117 12.95 4.19 12.30
CA GLN A 117 13.46 3.08 11.48
C GLN A 117 13.34 3.33 9.97
N GLN A 118 12.39 4.16 9.53
CA GLN A 118 12.26 4.55 8.12
C GLN A 118 13.20 5.68 7.68
N ARG A 119 13.83 6.37 8.63
CA ARG A 119 14.76 7.49 8.36
C ARG A 119 16.23 7.09 8.44
N GLU A 120 16.54 5.93 9.02
CA GLU A 120 17.86 5.31 9.06
C GLU A 120 18.10 4.42 7.83
#